data_AF-A0A919LU03-F1
#
_entry.id   AF-A0A919LU03-F1
#
_cell.length_a   1.000
_cell.length_b   1.000
_cell.length_c   1.000
_cell.angle_alpha   90.00
_cell.angle_beta   90.00
_cell.angle_gamma   90.00
#
_symmetry.space_group_name_H-M   'P 1'
#
loop_
_entity.id
_entity.type
_entity.pdbx_description
1 polymer ?
#
loop_
_entity_poly.entity_id
_entity_poly.type
_entity_poly.pdbx_seq_one_letter_code
_entity_poly.pdbx_strand_id
1 'polypeptide(L)'
;MTRQWIEEVAGTCRAFGTDYLHVIIDQAGVDFSVIPALNSLSVEWQSLFHGLPEAFIVDDAPLVARFTLDDLEQMRWLQDISQQLAIQAPLLLFCTYWPFSALANWLTQCMDILQEGRSGILRFYDTRVFPLLFTHILSDEQQEPLMRPALFWAWQDLDGQAKGIKGSGLLPERDEKAPKIELSDRQLEHLMCISDVIVMLSHCAPPAGMFDSRQSLFSACYQGMVEATRQGLLLDDAREDWVMKKWLADVKTSERPSE
;
A
#
# COMPACT_ATOMS: atom_id res chain seq x y z
N MET A 1 5.35 9.56 13.44
CA MET A 1 5.05 8.17 13.82
C MET A 1 5.29 7.94 15.29
N THR A 2 4.31 7.42 16.02
CA THR A 2 4.54 7.03 17.42
C THR A 2 5.12 5.63 17.43
N ARG A 3 6.22 5.41 18.18
CA ARG A 3 6.79 4.06 18.43
C ARG A 3 5.73 3.08 18.93
N GLN A 4 4.70 3.62 19.59
CA GLN A 4 3.53 2.93 20.08
C GLN A 4 2.78 2.11 19.02
N TRP A 5 2.67 2.57 17.76
CA TRP A 5 1.90 1.83 16.76
C TRP A 5 2.53 0.47 16.41
N ILE A 6 3.86 0.42 16.24
CA ILE A 6 4.55 -0.85 15.98
C ILE A 6 4.39 -1.81 17.16
N GLU A 7 4.42 -1.30 18.39
CA GLU A 7 4.18 -2.10 19.60
C GLU A 7 2.74 -2.64 19.67
N GLU A 8 1.74 -1.85 19.26
CA GLU A 8 0.35 -2.28 19.18
C GLU A 8 0.17 -3.41 18.14
N VAL A 9 0.81 -3.27 16.98
CA VAL A 9 0.82 -4.31 15.94
C VAL A 9 1.56 -5.56 16.42
N ALA A 10 2.71 -5.41 17.09
CA ALA A 10 3.46 -6.51 17.70
C ALA A 10 2.64 -7.23 18.79
N GLY A 11 1.93 -6.49 19.64
CA GLY A 11 1.01 -7.05 20.63
C GLY A 11 -0.11 -7.86 19.99
N THR A 12 -0.62 -7.39 18.85
CA THR A 12 -1.62 -8.13 18.04
C THR A 12 -1.03 -9.42 17.48
N CYS A 13 0.21 -9.41 16.97
CA CYS A 13 0.92 -10.60 16.52
C CYS A 13 1.07 -11.64 17.65
N ARG A 14 1.47 -11.21 18.85
CA ARG A 14 1.53 -12.08 20.04
C ARG A 14 0.17 -12.67 20.41
N ALA A 15 -0.90 -11.90 20.29
CA ALA A 15 -2.26 -12.38 20.53
C ALA A 15 -2.70 -13.46 19.54
N PHE A 16 -2.15 -13.45 18.32
CA PHE A 16 -2.29 -14.54 17.33
C PHE A 16 -1.32 -15.70 17.55
N GLY A 17 -0.47 -15.65 18.58
CA GLY A 17 0.47 -16.72 18.92
C GLY A 17 1.68 -16.81 18.00
N THR A 18 2.10 -15.70 17.40
CA THR A 18 3.36 -15.62 16.65
C THR A 18 4.35 -14.67 17.33
N ASP A 19 5.62 -15.01 17.23
CA ASP A 19 6.75 -14.22 17.73
C ASP A 19 7.37 -13.35 16.62
N TYR A 20 6.66 -13.21 15.49
CA TYR A 20 7.16 -12.50 14.31
C TYR A 20 6.21 -11.41 13.82
N LEU A 21 6.80 -10.28 13.42
CA LEU A 21 6.17 -9.23 12.64
C LEU A 21 6.78 -9.20 11.24
N HIS A 22 5.94 -9.19 10.22
CA HIS A 22 6.38 -9.08 8.84
C HIS A 22 6.13 -7.67 8.32
N VAL A 23 7.04 -7.19 7.48
CA VAL A 23 7.03 -5.82 6.96
C VAL A 23 7.42 -5.86 5.49
N ILE A 24 6.71 -5.08 4.66
CA ILE A 24 7.16 -4.74 3.31
C ILE A 24 7.71 -3.31 3.34
N ILE A 25 8.95 -3.15 2.87
CA ILE A 25 9.69 -1.89 2.84
C ILE A 25 9.86 -1.48 1.37
N ASP A 26 9.28 -0.35 0.98
CA ASP A 26 9.45 0.23 -0.36
C ASP A 26 10.75 1.03 -0.43
N GLN A 27 11.82 0.42 -0.94
CA GLN A 27 13.12 1.09 -1.07
C GLN A 27 13.13 2.14 -2.19
N ALA A 28 12.31 1.97 -3.24
CA ALA A 28 12.24 2.94 -4.34
C ALA A 28 11.70 4.32 -3.90
N GLY A 29 11.10 4.41 -2.71
CA GLY A 29 10.66 5.67 -2.14
C GLY A 29 11.72 6.42 -1.33
N VAL A 30 12.96 5.89 -1.23
CA VAL A 30 14.06 6.49 -0.46
C VAL A 30 15.41 6.46 -1.18
N ASP A 31 16.30 7.35 -0.76
CA ASP A 31 17.64 7.51 -1.36
C ASP A 31 18.70 6.55 -0.76
N PHE A 32 18.29 5.45 -0.11
CA PHE A 32 19.21 4.51 0.54
C PHE A 32 18.64 3.08 0.60
N SER A 33 19.55 2.09 0.55
CA SER A 33 19.22 0.66 0.71
C SER A 33 19.20 0.27 2.19
N VAL A 34 18.16 -0.44 2.62
CA VAL A 34 18.04 -0.96 4.00
C VAL A 34 18.75 -2.32 4.16
N ILE A 35 19.15 -2.96 3.07
CA ILE A 35 19.76 -4.30 3.04
C ILE A 35 20.96 -4.44 3.99
N PRO A 36 21.93 -3.49 4.04
CA PRO A 36 23.06 -3.61 4.96
C PRO A 36 22.62 -3.69 6.43
N ALA A 37 21.59 -2.93 6.81
CA ALA A 37 21.07 -2.95 8.16
C ALA A 37 20.34 -4.27 8.46
N LEU A 38 19.48 -4.74 7.56
CA LEU A 38 18.79 -6.02 7.69
C LEU A 38 19.79 -7.19 7.87
N ASN A 39 20.86 -7.21 7.07
CA ASN A 39 21.92 -8.20 7.19
C ASN A 39 22.66 -8.12 8.53
N SER A 40 23.00 -6.90 8.99
CA SER A 40 23.70 -6.71 10.25
C SER A 40 22.89 -7.17 11.48
N LEU A 41 21.57 -7.02 11.41
CA LEU A 41 20.62 -7.41 12.45
C LEU A 41 20.14 -8.87 12.32
N SER A 42 20.70 -9.62 11.35
CA SER A 42 20.27 -11.00 11.03
C SER A 42 18.77 -11.13 10.79
N VAL A 43 18.13 -10.10 10.24
CA VAL A 43 16.72 -10.11 9.85
C VAL A 43 16.58 -11.00 8.62
N GLU A 44 15.62 -11.92 8.61
CA GLU A 44 15.31 -12.67 7.40
C GLU A 44 14.55 -11.78 6.43
N TRP A 45 15.03 -11.65 5.19
CA TRP A 45 14.41 -10.80 4.18
C TRP A 45 14.55 -11.40 2.77
N GLN A 46 13.68 -10.97 1.86
CA GLN A 46 13.76 -11.29 0.44
C GLN A 46 13.26 -10.10 -0.40
N SER A 47 13.92 -9.83 -1.52
CA SER A 47 13.40 -8.91 -2.53
C SER A 47 12.18 -9.51 -3.20
N LEU A 48 11.09 -8.75 -3.30
CA LEU A 48 9.90 -9.19 -4.03
C LEU A 48 10.05 -9.08 -5.56
N PHE A 49 11.21 -8.62 -6.06
CA PHE A 49 11.61 -8.79 -7.47
C PHE A 49 12.37 -10.10 -7.72
N HIS A 50 12.58 -10.93 -6.69
CA HIS A 50 13.35 -12.17 -6.84
C HIS A 50 12.74 -13.08 -7.92
N GLY A 51 13.52 -13.40 -8.95
CA GLY A 51 13.07 -14.23 -10.07
C GLY A 51 12.20 -13.51 -11.12
N LEU A 52 11.95 -12.22 -10.95
CA LEU A 52 11.31 -11.36 -11.95
C LEU A 52 12.37 -10.68 -12.85
N PRO A 53 11.99 -10.16 -14.04
CA PRO A 53 12.91 -9.41 -14.90
C PRO A 53 13.60 -8.23 -14.19
N GLU A 54 12.95 -7.62 -13.20
CA GLU A 54 13.41 -6.49 -12.40
C GLU A 54 14.41 -6.88 -11.28
N ALA A 55 14.80 -8.15 -11.16
CA ALA A 55 15.70 -8.63 -10.10
C ALA A 55 17.06 -7.92 -10.06
N PHE A 56 17.46 -7.22 -11.13
CA PHE A 56 18.74 -6.51 -11.22
C PHE A 56 18.79 -5.19 -10.43
N ILE A 57 17.64 -4.63 -10.01
CA ILE A 57 17.54 -3.39 -9.22
C ILE A 57 17.22 -3.67 -7.75
N VAL A 58 18.00 -4.54 -7.12
CA VAL A 58 17.73 -5.01 -5.74
C VAL A 58 17.73 -3.89 -4.70
N ASP A 59 18.54 -2.85 -4.89
CA ASP A 59 18.61 -1.71 -3.97
C ASP A 59 17.37 -0.81 -4.02
N ASP A 60 16.61 -0.85 -5.12
CA ASP A 60 15.34 -0.13 -5.28
C ASP A 60 14.13 -1.07 -5.08
N ALA A 61 14.36 -2.38 -4.98
CA ALA A 61 13.29 -3.35 -4.90
C ALA A 61 12.54 -3.27 -3.56
N PRO A 62 11.21 -3.49 -3.56
CA PRO A 62 10.48 -3.71 -2.32
C PRO A 62 10.97 -4.99 -1.64
N LEU A 63 11.19 -4.92 -0.32
CA LEU A 63 11.67 -6.05 0.47
C LEU A 63 10.59 -6.52 1.42
N VAL A 64 10.34 -7.82 1.48
CA VAL A 64 9.66 -8.44 2.61
C VAL A 64 10.69 -8.84 3.66
N ALA A 65 10.44 -8.50 4.91
CA ALA A 65 11.33 -8.77 6.05
C ALA A 65 10.54 -9.31 7.24
N ARG A 66 11.15 -10.20 8.02
CA ARG A 66 10.57 -10.81 9.22
C ARG A 66 11.38 -10.45 10.46
N PHE A 67 10.77 -9.66 11.34
CA PHE A 67 11.35 -9.21 12.61
C PHE A 67 10.91 -10.12 13.75
N THR A 68 11.84 -10.47 14.63
CA THR A 68 11.57 -11.22 15.85
C THR A 68 11.11 -10.25 16.94
N LEU A 69 9.94 -10.48 17.51
CA LEU A 69 9.29 -9.54 18.43
C LEU A 69 10.04 -9.34 19.75
N ASP A 70 10.83 -10.34 20.17
CA ASP A 70 11.61 -10.31 21.40
C ASP A 70 13.08 -9.88 21.16
N ASP A 71 13.45 -9.65 19.91
CA ASP A 71 14.75 -9.06 19.56
C ASP A 71 14.67 -7.53 19.65
N LEU A 72 15.20 -6.98 20.73
CA LEU A 72 15.16 -5.55 21.02
C LEU A 72 15.90 -4.71 19.97
N GLU A 73 16.96 -5.25 19.36
CA GLU A 73 17.78 -4.50 18.40
C GLU A 73 17.04 -4.40 17.06
N GLN A 74 16.45 -5.51 16.62
CA GLN A 74 15.56 -5.56 15.46
C GLN A 74 14.34 -4.65 15.62
N MET A 75 13.64 -4.74 16.75
CA MET A 75 12.43 -3.95 16.98
C MET A 75 12.73 -2.46 17.12
N ARG A 76 13.85 -2.09 17.76
CA ARG A 76 14.30 -0.69 17.83
C ARG A 76 14.63 -0.15 16.44
N TRP A 77 15.35 -0.92 15.63
CA TRP A 77 15.65 -0.52 14.25
C TRP A 77 14.37 -0.33 13.44
N LEU A 78 13.40 -1.25 13.55
CA LEU A 78 12.11 -1.15 12.86
C LEU A 78 11.35 0.12 13.25
N GLN A 79 11.38 0.50 14.53
CA GLN A 79 10.78 1.73 15.01
C GLN A 79 11.46 2.99 14.48
N ASP A 80 12.79 2.99 14.40
CA ASP A 80 13.55 4.14 13.94
C ASP A 80 13.41 4.30 12.41
N ILE A 81 13.46 3.21 11.64
CA ILE A 81 13.27 3.28 10.18
C ILE A 81 11.83 3.66 9.83
N SER A 82 10.82 3.20 10.57
CA SER A 82 9.44 3.60 10.29
C SER A 82 9.29 5.11 10.37
N GLN A 83 9.83 5.74 11.43
CA GLN A 83 9.80 7.18 11.60
C GLN A 83 10.45 7.93 10.43
N GLN A 84 11.58 7.43 9.93
CA GLN A 84 12.27 7.99 8.79
C GLN A 84 11.43 7.89 7.50
N LEU A 85 10.75 6.76 7.30
CA LEU A 85 9.98 6.45 6.09
C LEU A 85 8.55 7.02 6.09
N ALA A 86 8.11 7.62 7.20
CA ALA A 86 6.71 7.93 7.46
C ALA A 86 5.96 8.78 6.43
N ILE A 87 6.69 9.60 5.67
CA ILE A 87 6.10 10.51 4.69
C ILE A 87 6.32 10.00 3.26
N GLN A 88 7.48 9.40 2.99
CA GLN A 88 7.92 9.07 1.63
C GLN A 88 7.49 7.65 1.22
N ALA A 89 7.67 6.68 2.11
CA ALA A 89 7.45 5.26 1.84
C ALA A 89 6.92 4.54 3.09
N PRO A 90 5.68 4.86 3.54
CA PRO A 90 5.17 4.29 4.78
C PRO A 90 5.17 2.75 4.73
N LEU A 91 5.53 2.13 5.85
CA LEU A 91 5.65 0.69 5.94
C LEU A 91 4.28 -0.01 5.86
N LEU A 92 4.24 -1.15 5.16
CA LEU A 92 3.13 -2.09 5.18
C LEU A 92 3.47 -3.27 6.09
N LEU A 93 2.75 -3.41 7.20
CA LEU A 93 2.98 -4.43 8.22
C LEU A 93 1.95 -5.54 8.07
N PHE A 94 2.31 -6.77 8.43
CA PHE A 94 1.37 -7.87 8.48
C PHE A 94 1.85 -9.01 9.38
N CYS A 95 0.89 -9.86 9.71
CA CYS A 95 1.10 -11.06 10.52
C CYS A 95 0.73 -12.29 9.69
N THR A 96 1.48 -13.38 9.79
CA THR A 96 1.19 -14.63 9.07
C THR A 96 1.66 -15.84 9.85
N TYR A 97 1.06 -17.00 9.55
CA TYR A 97 1.55 -18.32 9.96
C TYR A 97 2.41 -19.00 8.90
N TRP A 98 2.59 -18.37 7.73
CA TRP A 98 3.30 -18.99 6.62
C TRP A 98 4.80 -19.07 6.90
N PRO A 99 5.46 -20.16 6.50
CA PRO A 99 6.93 -20.20 6.42
C PRO A 99 7.43 -19.06 5.53
N PHE A 100 8.53 -18.41 5.93
CA PHE A 100 9.00 -17.19 5.28
C PHE A 100 9.27 -17.35 3.79
N SER A 101 9.90 -18.46 3.37
CA SER A 101 10.17 -18.73 1.95
C SER A 101 8.90 -18.90 1.12
N ALA A 102 7.87 -19.57 1.65
CA ALA A 102 6.58 -19.73 0.98
C ALA A 102 5.87 -18.37 0.87
N LEU A 103 5.87 -17.59 1.95
CA LEU A 103 5.34 -16.23 1.98
C LEU A 103 6.01 -15.33 0.94
N ALA A 104 7.34 -15.26 0.94
CA ALA A 104 8.09 -14.37 0.07
C ALA A 104 7.88 -14.70 -1.41
N ASN A 105 7.85 -15.99 -1.75
CA ASN A 105 7.55 -16.45 -3.10
C ASN A 105 6.11 -16.13 -3.53
N TRP A 106 5.14 -16.30 -2.62
CA TRP A 106 3.74 -15.95 -2.88
C TRP A 106 3.57 -14.45 -3.15
N LEU A 107 4.14 -13.59 -2.29
CA LEU A 107 4.07 -12.14 -2.45
C LEU A 107 4.80 -11.66 -3.72
N THR A 108 5.91 -12.30 -4.08
CA THR A 108 6.60 -12.06 -5.36
C THR A 108 5.68 -12.35 -6.55
N GLN A 109 4.92 -13.45 -6.50
CA GLN A 109 3.96 -13.80 -7.55
C GLN A 109 2.78 -12.82 -7.60
N CYS A 110 2.35 -12.26 -6.46
CA CYS A 110 1.33 -11.21 -6.44
C CYS A 110 1.79 -9.90 -7.08
N MET A 111 3.10 -9.63 -7.15
CA MET A 111 3.64 -8.46 -7.85
C MET A 111 3.61 -8.62 -9.36
N ASP A 112 3.83 -9.83 -9.85
CA ASP A 112 3.86 -10.13 -11.27
C ASP A 112 2.42 -10.25 -11.77
N ILE A 113 1.92 -9.22 -12.45
CA ILE A 113 0.53 -9.12 -12.93
C ILE A 113 0.45 -9.16 -14.45
N LEU A 114 -0.77 -9.34 -14.95
CA LEU A 114 -1.11 -9.13 -16.35
C LEU A 114 -2.06 -7.95 -16.49
N GLN A 115 -1.98 -7.24 -17.61
CA GLN A 115 -3.03 -6.35 -18.10
C GLN A 115 -3.30 -6.71 -19.55
N GLU A 116 -4.47 -7.31 -19.83
CA GLU A 116 -4.86 -7.74 -21.18
C GLU A 116 -3.71 -8.49 -21.92
N GLY A 117 -3.07 -9.43 -21.21
CA GLY A 117 -1.93 -10.22 -21.71
C GLY A 117 -0.55 -9.55 -21.68
N ARG A 118 -0.42 -8.29 -21.21
CA ARG A 118 0.86 -7.60 -21.02
C ARG A 118 1.35 -7.75 -19.58
N SER A 119 2.61 -8.15 -19.40
CA SER A 119 3.22 -8.22 -18.06
C SER A 119 3.41 -6.85 -17.44
N GLY A 120 3.19 -6.76 -16.14
CA GLY A 120 3.45 -5.56 -15.35
C GLY A 120 3.77 -5.89 -13.89
N ILE A 121 4.25 -4.88 -13.17
CA ILE A 121 4.55 -4.98 -11.73
C ILE A 121 3.51 -4.21 -10.94
N LEU A 122 2.78 -4.89 -10.07
CA LEU A 122 1.83 -4.29 -9.15
C LEU A 122 2.53 -3.86 -7.86
N ARG A 123 2.61 -2.55 -7.64
CA ARG A 123 3.10 -1.95 -6.40
C ARG A 123 2.07 -2.02 -5.27
N PHE A 124 1.58 -3.21 -4.94
CA PHE A 124 0.53 -3.36 -3.93
C PHE A 124 0.96 -2.88 -2.55
N TYR A 125 2.26 -2.86 -2.26
CA TYR A 125 2.84 -2.47 -0.98
C TYR A 125 2.81 -0.96 -0.70
N ASP A 126 2.52 -0.11 -1.69
CA ASP A 126 2.36 1.32 -1.47
C ASP A 126 1.08 1.58 -0.68
N THR A 127 1.19 2.16 0.52
CA THR A 127 0.05 2.36 1.43
C THR A 127 -1.02 3.33 0.91
N ARG A 128 -0.73 4.08 -0.15
CA ARG A 128 -1.71 4.90 -0.87
C ARG A 128 -2.52 4.07 -1.87
N VAL A 129 -1.92 3.02 -2.43
CA VAL A 129 -2.53 2.11 -3.39
C VAL A 129 -3.24 0.97 -2.67
N PHE A 130 -2.61 0.39 -1.65
CA PHE A 130 -3.06 -0.82 -0.96
C PHE A 130 -4.54 -0.80 -0.56
N PRO A 131 -5.09 0.25 0.09
CA PRO A 131 -6.50 0.27 0.49
C PRO A 131 -7.45 0.33 -0.72
N LEU A 132 -7.02 0.98 -1.80
CA LEU A 132 -7.81 1.14 -3.03
C LEU A 132 -7.92 -0.18 -3.80
N LEU A 133 -6.92 -1.06 -3.66
CA LEU A 133 -6.98 -2.42 -4.22
C LEU A 133 -8.23 -3.17 -3.76
N PHE A 134 -8.56 -3.10 -2.46
CA PHE A 134 -9.68 -3.85 -1.89
C PHE A 134 -11.04 -3.15 -2.01
N THR A 135 -11.06 -1.86 -2.34
CA THR A 135 -12.28 -1.04 -2.30
C THR A 135 -12.77 -0.58 -3.67
N HIS A 136 -11.87 -0.40 -4.64
CA HIS A 136 -12.21 0.26 -5.91
C HIS A 136 -11.62 -0.41 -7.15
N ILE A 137 -10.60 -1.26 -6.99
CA ILE A 137 -9.77 -1.73 -8.10
C ILE A 137 -9.96 -3.23 -8.31
N LEU A 138 -9.54 -4.08 -7.37
CA LEU A 138 -9.61 -5.52 -7.53
C LEU A 138 -11.01 -6.05 -7.21
N SER A 139 -11.46 -7.02 -8.00
CA SER A 139 -12.61 -7.87 -7.66
C SER A 139 -12.30 -8.78 -6.48
N ASP A 140 -13.33 -9.32 -5.82
CA ASP A 140 -13.17 -10.21 -4.67
C ASP A 140 -12.23 -11.40 -4.96
N GLU A 141 -12.31 -11.98 -6.16
CA GLU A 141 -11.43 -13.07 -6.60
C GLU A 141 -9.96 -12.62 -6.73
N GLN A 142 -9.72 -11.43 -7.29
CA GLN A 142 -8.38 -10.87 -7.43
C GLN A 142 -7.78 -10.36 -6.11
N GLN A 143 -8.61 -10.12 -5.08
CA GLN A 143 -8.14 -9.74 -3.75
C GLN A 143 -7.59 -10.93 -2.96
N GLU A 144 -8.09 -12.15 -3.23
CA GLU A 144 -7.72 -13.37 -2.50
C GLU A 144 -6.20 -13.55 -2.37
N PRO A 145 -5.38 -13.42 -3.43
CA PRO A 145 -3.93 -13.63 -3.32
C PRO A 145 -3.25 -12.70 -2.31
N LEU A 146 -3.75 -11.48 -2.13
CA LEU A 146 -3.24 -10.53 -1.15
C LEU A 146 -3.81 -10.79 0.26
N MET A 147 -5.05 -11.26 0.36
CA MET A 147 -5.72 -11.55 1.63
C MET A 147 -5.30 -12.88 2.24
N ARG A 148 -4.89 -13.84 1.40
CA ARG A 148 -4.60 -15.20 1.82
C ARG A 148 -3.46 -15.32 2.83
N PRO A 149 -2.25 -14.79 2.55
CA PRO A 149 -1.09 -15.05 3.39
C PRO A 149 -1.19 -14.34 4.74
N ALA A 150 -1.91 -13.22 4.84
CA ALA A 150 -1.97 -12.43 6.06
C ALA A 150 -3.12 -12.87 6.97
N LEU A 151 -2.88 -12.87 8.28
CA LEU A 151 -3.92 -12.83 9.31
C LEU A 151 -4.54 -11.44 9.39
N PHE A 152 -3.69 -10.42 9.24
CA PHE A 152 -4.09 -9.05 9.03
C PHE A 152 -2.97 -8.29 8.33
N TRP A 153 -3.35 -7.24 7.62
CA TRP A 153 -2.46 -6.18 7.16
C TRP A 153 -2.70 -4.94 8.01
N ALA A 154 -1.65 -4.17 8.25
CA ALA A 154 -1.67 -2.93 9.01
C ALA A 154 -0.78 -1.88 8.33
N TRP A 155 -1.26 -0.65 8.27
CA TRP A 155 -0.51 0.48 7.73
C TRP A 155 -0.96 1.77 8.43
N GLN A 156 -0.29 2.86 8.11
CA GLN A 156 -0.76 4.20 8.47
C GLN A 156 -1.26 4.92 7.23
N ASP A 157 -2.38 5.62 7.36
CA ASP A 157 -2.90 6.46 6.29
C ASP A 157 -2.09 7.76 6.13
N LEU A 158 -2.49 8.63 5.20
CA LEU A 158 -1.79 9.89 4.90
C LEU A 158 -1.72 10.87 6.07
N ASP A 159 -2.52 10.65 7.13
CA ASP A 159 -2.56 11.43 8.36
C ASP A 159 -1.89 10.71 9.54
N GLY A 160 -1.22 9.56 9.29
CA GLY A 160 -0.54 8.77 10.30
C GLY A 160 -1.47 7.93 11.18
N GLN A 161 -2.76 7.81 10.83
CA GLN A 161 -3.70 7.01 11.61
C GLN A 161 -3.53 5.53 11.29
N ALA A 162 -3.52 4.70 12.34
CA ALA A 162 -3.44 3.25 12.18
C ALA A 162 -4.68 2.71 11.46
N LYS A 163 -4.45 1.93 10.40
CA LYS A 163 -5.46 1.22 9.63
C LYS A 163 -5.08 -0.24 9.54
N GLY A 164 -6.08 -1.08 9.27
CA GLY A 164 -5.83 -2.50 9.03
C GLY A 164 -7.01 -3.17 8.34
N ILE A 165 -6.72 -4.30 7.70
CA ILE A 165 -7.71 -5.18 7.11
C ILE A 165 -7.38 -6.62 7.51
N LYS A 166 -8.39 -7.42 7.86
CA LYS A 166 -8.22 -8.82 8.23
C LYS A 166 -7.99 -9.64 6.97
N GLY A 167 -6.93 -10.45 6.94
CA GLY A 167 -6.77 -11.46 5.91
C GLY A 167 -7.38 -12.80 6.34
N SER A 168 -7.18 -13.84 5.53
CA SER A 168 -7.68 -15.18 5.82
C SER A 168 -6.71 -16.03 6.64
N GLY A 169 -5.41 -15.78 6.52
CA GLY A 169 -4.35 -16.59 7.13
C GLY A 169 -4.34 -18.07 6.70
N LEU A 170 -5.02 -18.42 5.60
CA LEU A 170 -5.12 -19.80 5.12
C LEU A 170 -3.76 -20.26 4.61
N LEU A 171 -3.27 -21.39 5.12
CA LEU A 171 -2.00 -21.96 4.65
C LEU A 171 -2.11 -22.40 3.19
N PRO A 172 -1.01 -22.31 2.42
CA PRO A 172 -0.99 -22.82 1.08
C PRO A 172 -0.86 -24.35 1.12
N GLU A 173 -1.36 -25.01 0.09
CA GLU A 173 -0.96 -26.38 -0.21
C GLU A 173 0.51 -26.41 -0.66
N ARG A 174 1.10 -27.61 -0.66
CA ARG A 174 2.48 -27.79 -1.08
C ARG A 174 2.62 -27.42 -2.56
N ASP A 175 3.61 -26.59 -2.86
CA ASP A 175 3.93 -26.10 -4.21
C ASP A 175 2.80 -25.30 -4.88
N GLU A 176 1.81 -24.85 -4.09
CA GLU A 176 0.77 -23.95 -4.56
C GLU A 176 1.35 -22.59 -4.95
N LYS A 177 0.80 -22.00 -6.01
CA LYS A 177 1.18 -20.69 -6.52
C LYS A 177 0.02 -19.72 -6.37
N ALA A 178 0.35 -18.45 -6.15
CA ALA A 178 -0.62 -17.39 -6.15
C ALA A 178 -1.34 -17.35 -7.51
N PRO A 179 -2.69 -17.23 -7.52
CA PRO A 179 -3.41 -16.92 -8.74
C PRO A 179 -2.83 -15.64 -9.34
N LYS A 180 -2.64 -15.64 -10.66
CA LYS A 180 -2.19 -14.46 -11.38
C LYS A 180 -3.25 -13.37 -11.30
N ILE A 181 -2.89 -12.17 -10.86
CA ILE A 181 -3.79 -11.02 -10.91
C ILE A 181 -3.73 -10.47 -12.35
N GLU A 182 -4.86 -10.55 -13.05
CA GLU A 182 -5.03 -9.98 -14.39
C GLU A 182 -5.97 -8.77 -14.31
N LEU A 183 -5.43 -7.58 -14.57
CA LEU A 183 -6.18 -6.32 -14.56
C LEU A 183 -6.85 -6.08 -15.91
N SER A 184 -8.11 -5.70 -15.88
CA SER A 184 -8.78 -5.10 -17.04
C SER A 184 -8.29 -3.66 -17.27
N ASP A 185 -8.51 -3.13 -18.48
CA ASP A 185 -8.20 -1.72 -18.81
C ASP A 185 -8.81 -0.74 -17.80
N ARG A 186 -10.06 -0.97 -17.39
CA ARG A 186 -10.75 -0.14 -16.40
C ARG A 186 -10.07 -0.17 -15.03
N GLN A 187 -9.54 -1.32 -14.61
CA GLN A 187 -8.83 -1.42 -13.34
C GLN A 187 -7.47 -0.71 -13.41
N LEU A 188 -6.80 -0.78 -14.56
CA LEU A 188 -5.59 0.00 -14.80
C LEU A 188 -5.87 1.51 -14.79
N GLU A 189 -6.95 1.97 -15.44
CA GLU A 189 -7.36 3.37 -15.42
C GLU A 189 -7.65 3.87 -13.99
N HIS A 190 -8.31 3.05 -13.16
CA HIS A 190 -8.53 3.36 -11.75
C HIS A 190 -7.21 3.45 -10.97
N LEU A 191 -6.23 2.58 -11.25
CA LEU A 191 -4.88 2.70 -10.68
C LEU A 191 -4.19 4.00 -11.11
N MET A 192 -4.28 4.37 -12.39
CA MET A 192 -3.69 5.60 -12.92
C MET A 192 -4.28 6.86 -12.28
N CYS A 193 -5.55 6.84 -11.89
CA CYS A 193 -6.17 7.95 -11.13
C CYS A 193 -5.41 8.27 -9.83
N ILE A 194 -4.67 7.33 -9.24
CA ILE A 194 -3.83 7.60 -8.07
C ILE A 194 -2.67 8.52 -8.43
N SER A 195 -2.01 8.27 -9.57
CA SER A 195 -0.95 9.13 -10.10
C SER A 195 -1.49 10.51 -10.45
N ASP A 196 -2.67 10.59 -11.08
CA ASP A 196 -3.33 11.87 -11.40
C ASP A 196 -3.54 12.71 -10.13
N VAL A 197 -4.02 12.09 -9.04
CA VAL A 197 -4.20 12.80 -7.76
C VAL A 197 -2.87 13.29 -7.19
N ILE A 198 -1.81 12.48 -7.25
CA ILE A 198 -0.48 12.89 -6.77
C ILE A 198 0.05 14.07 -7.58
N VAL A 199 -0.09 14.04 -8.91
CA VAL A 199 0.32 15.13 -9.79
C VAL A 199 -0.49 16.39 -9.51
N MET A 200 -1.82 16.29 -9.47
CA MET A 200 -2.71 17.41 -9.17
C MET A 200 -2.36 18.07 -7.83
N LEU A 201 -2.24 17.28 -6.76
CA LEU A 201 -1.95 17.81 -5.41
C LEU A 201 -0.52 18.36 -5.25
N SER A 202 0.37 18.16 -6.23
CA SER A 202 1.70 18.77 -6.22
C SER A 202 1.69 20.26 -6.60
N HIS A 203 0.64 20.73 -7.28
CA HIS A 203 0.57 22.10 -7.79
C HIS A 203 -0.79 22.78 -7.56
N CYS A 204 -1.83 22.03 -7.18
CA CYS A 204 -3.16 22.53 -6.83
C CYS A 204 -3.50 22.25 -5.37
N ALA A 205 -4.22 23.17 -4.73
CA ALA A 205 -4.71 23.03 -3.36
C ALA A 205 -6.20 23.39 -3.27
N PRO A 206 -6.99 22.65 -2.46
CA PRO A 206 -8.38 23.00 -2.23
C PRO A 206 -8.52 24.29 -1.41
N PRO A 207 -9.72 24.90 -1.37
CA PRO A 207 -10.01 26.00 -0.45
C PRO A 207 -9.68 25.65 1.01
N ALA A 208 -9.18 26.64 1.75
CA ALA A 208 -8.79 26.45 3.15
C ALA A 208 -9.96 25.96 4.01
N GLY A 209 -9.71 24.95 4.86
CA GLY A 209 -10.73 24.39 5.75
C GLY A 209 -11.76 23.48 5.08
N MET A 210 -11.62 23.20 3.76
CA MET A 210 -12.55 22.32 3.06
C MET A 210 -12.42 20.85 3.47
N PHE A 211 -11.19 20.42 3.80
CA PHE A 211 -10.89 19.05 4.20
C PHE A 211 -10.22 19.04 5.57
N ASP A 212 -10.68 18.15 6.44
CA ASP A 212 -10.15 18.00 7.81
C ASP A 212 -8.86 17.19 7.87
N SER A 213 -8.46 16.54 6.76
CA SER A 213 -7.33 15.62 6.73
C SER A 213 -6.76 15.41 5.32
N ARG A 214 -5.49 15.00 5.21
CA ARG A 214 -4.86 14.64 3.92
C ARG A 214 -5.50 13.42 3.30
N GLN A 215 -5.91 12.45 4.11
CA GLN A 215 -6.61 11.25 3.65
C GLN A 215 -7.97 11.59 3.04
N SER A 216 -8.75 12.50 3.65
CA SER A 216 -10.04 12.92 3.11
C SER A 216 -9.90 13.68 1.78
N LEU A 217 -8.92 14.59 1.68
CA LEU A 217 -8.57 15.28 0.44
C LEU A 217 -8.18 14.28 -0.67
N PHE A 218 -7.25 13.37 -0.38
CA PHE A 218 -6.81 12.36 -1.35
C PHE A 218 -7.98 11.49 -1.83
N SER A 219 -8.82 11.02 -0.91
CA SER A 219 -9.98 10.19 -1.23
C SER A 219 -10.99 10.94 -2.12
N ALA A 220 -11.26 12.21 -1.82
CA ALA A 220 -12.16 13.04 -2.63
C ALA A 220 -11.61 13.28 -4.05
N CYS A 221 -10.30 13.60 -4.17
CA CYS A 221 -9.66 13.77 -5.47
C CYS A 221 -9.68 12.48 -6.28
N TYR A 222 -9.36 11.35 -5.65
CA TYR A 222 -9.39 10.04 -6.30
C TYR A 222 -10.77 9.70 -6.86
N GLN A 223 -11.83 9.88 -6.06
CA GLN A 223 -13.21 9.70 -6.53
C GLN A 223 -13.56 10.67 -7.66
N GLY A 224 -13.06 11.90 -7.59
CA GLY A 224 -13.20 12.90 -8.64
C GLY A 224 -12.57 12.44 -9.96
N MET A 225 -11.33 11.93 -9.94
CA MET A 225 -10.61 11.41 -11.10
C MET A 225 -11.26 10.15 -11.68
N VAL A 226 -11.71 9.23 -10.82
CA VAL A 226 -12.48 8.04 -11.25
C VAL A 226 -13.78 8.46 -11.95
N GLU A 227 -14.49 9.46 -11.41
CA GLU A 227 -15.70 9.98 -12.05
C GLU A 227 -15.39 10.67 -13.38
N ALA A 228 -14.32 11.48 -13.45
CA ALA A 228 -13.88 12.11 -14.69
C ALA A 228 -13.58 11.06 -15.78
N THR A 229 -12.94 9.95 -15.40
CA THR A 229 -12.71 8.80 -16.28
C THR A 229 -14.01 8.21 -16.81
N ARG A 230 -15.01 8.00 -15.94
CA ARG A 230 -16.33 7.49 -16.34
C ARG A 230 -17.08 8.43 -17.29
N GLN A 231 -16.86 9.73 -17.16
CA GLN A 231 -17.42 10.75 -18.06
C GLN A 231 -16.66 10.86 -19.38
N GLY A 232 -15.61 10.05 -19.59
CA GLY A 232 -14.79 10.07 -20.81
C GLY A 232 -13.87 11.29 -20.92
N LEU A 233 -13.53 11.94 -19.80
CA LEU A 233 -12.56 13.03 -19.79
C LEU A 233 -11.14 12.47 -19.91
N LEU A 234 -10.52 12.72 -21.07
CA LEU A 234 -9.21 12.18 -21.44
C LEU A 234 -8.04 13.14 -21.18
N LEU A 235 -8.28 14.45 -21.19
CA LEU A 235 -7.23 15.45 -21.03
C LEU A 235 -7.03 15.79 -19.55
N ASP A 236 -5.78 15.84 -19.10
CA ASP A 236 -5.38 16.10 -17.71
C ASP A 236 -6.05 17.38 -17.16
N ASP A 237 -5.92 18.51 -17.86
CA ASP A 237 -6.54 19.79 -17.47
C ASP A 237 -8.07 19.66 -17.27
N ALA A 238 -8.75 18.91 -18.13
CA ALA A 238 -10.20 18.73 -18.06
C ALA A 238 -10.62 17.85 -16.87
N ARG A 239 -9.80 16.86 -16.52
CA ARG A 239 -10.00 16.00 -15.35
C ARG A 239 -9.75 16.78 -14.07
N GLU A 240 -8.69 17.58 -14.01
CA GLU A 240 -8.41 18.45 -12.86
C GLU A 240 -9.52 19.50 -12.66
N ASP A 241 -9.95 20.16 -13.74
CA ASP A 241 -11.09 21.09 -13.72
C ASP A 241 -12.37 20.44 -13.18
N TRP A 242 -12.60 19.17 -13.52
CA TRP A 242 -13.74 18.41 -13.00
C TRP A 242 -13.66 18.23 -11.48
N VAL A 243 -12.48 17.85 -10.96
CA VAL A 243 -12.24 17.72 -9.51
C VAL A 243 -12.39 19.07 -8.81
N MET A 244 -11.77 20.13 -9.35
CA MET A 244 -11.84 21.47 -8.77
C MET A 244 -13.26 22.04 -8.75
N LYS A 245 -14.07 21.79 -9.79
CA LYS A 245 -15.49 22.19 -9.80
C LYS A 245 -16.29 21.53 -8.69
N LYS A 246 -15.99 20.27 -8.36
CA LYS A 246 -16.62 19.59 -7.22
C LYS A 246 -16.26 20.27 -5.90
N TRP A 247 -15.01 20.69 -5.73
CA TRP A 247 -14.62 21.46 -4.54
C TRP A 247 -15.47 22.71 -4.34
N LEU A 248 -15.69 23.46 -5.43
CA LEU A 248 -16.47 24.71 -5.40
C LEU A 248 -17.97 24.49 -5.26
N ALA A 249 -18.49 23.35 -5.72
CA ALA A 249 -19.90 23.00 -5.57
C ALA A 249 -20.26 22.71 -4.10
N ASP A 250 -19.39 22.00 -3.39
CA ASP A 250 -19.61 21.63 -1.98
C ASP A 250 -19.58 22.86 -1.04
N VAL A 251 -18.73 23.86 -1.33
CA VAL A 251 -18.70 25.14 -0.61
C VAL A 251 -20.02 25.91 -0.76
N LYS A 252 -20.62 25.91 -1.96
CA LYS A 252 -21.91 26.61 -2.18
C LYS A 252 -23.10 25.94 -1.50
N THR A 253 -22.99 24.66 -1.14
CA THR A 253 -24.02 23.94 -0.39
C THR A 253 -23.87 24.12 1.13
N SER A 254 -22.65 24.31 1.65
CA SER A 254 -22.44 24.56 3.09
C SER A 254 -22.77 26.00 3.51
N GLU A 255 -22.82 26.95 2.56
CA GLU A 255 -23.20 28.35 2.81
C GLU A 255 -24.71 28.64 2.69
N ARG A 256 -25.57 27.66 2.35
CA ARG A 256 -27.03 27.86 2.39
C ARG A 256 -27.54 27.61 3.82
N PRO A 257 -28.05 28.62 4.55
CA PRO A 257 -28.74 28.37 5.80
C PRO A 257 -30.01 27.57 5.50
N SER A 258 -30.32 26.60 6.36
CA SER A 258 -31.62 25.94 6.39
C SER A 258 -32.71 27.01 6.50
N GLU A 259 -33.53 27.18 5.46
CA GLU A 259 -34.77 27.96 5.53
C GLU A 259 -35.83 27.26 6.39
#